data_AF-A0A447RBR3-F1
#
_entry.id   AF-A0A447RBR3-F1
#
_cell.length_a   1.000
_cell.length_b   1.000
_cell.length_c   1.000
_cell.angle_alpha   90.00
_cell.angle_beta   90.00
_cell.angle_gamma   90.00
#
_symmetry.space_group_name_H-M   'P 1'
#
loop_
_entity.id
_entity.type
_entity.pdbx_description
1 polymer ?
#
loop_
_entity_poly.entity_id
_entity_poly.type
_entity_poly.pdbx_seq_one_letter_code
_entity_poly.pdbx_strand_id
1 'polypeptide(L)'
;MNFDFSAPEYHELALWEGKTTLRFECADTYIDLLEKLTALLGRQPELPDWVYDGVTLGIQGGTEVCQQKLDTMRNAGVKVNGIWAQDWSGIRMTSFGKRVMWNWKWNSDNYPQLDSRIKQWKEEGIQFLSYINPYVASDKTSAPRRRNTVIWRKTPRAVTIWSVWRILWRRGRSDQS
;
A
#
# COMPACT_ATOMS: atom_id res chain seq x y z
N MET A 1 -18.93 -6.64 5.77
CA MET A 1 -20.21 -5.90 5.68
C MET A 1 -20.75 -6.10 4.28
N ASN A 2 -22.06 -6.24 4.13
CA ASN A 2 -22.74 -6.23 2.83
C ASN A 2 -23.82 -5.14 2.86
N PHE A 3 -23.80 -4.22 1.90
CA PHE A 3 -24.75 -3.12 1.76
C PHE A 3 -25.57 -3.40 0.51
N ASP A 4 -26.81 -3.87 0.71
CA ASP A 4 -27.71 -4.27 -0.36
C ASP A 4 -28.77 -3.18 -0.61
N PHE A 5 -28.75 -2.65 -1.83
CA PHE A 5 -29.65 -1.60 -2.31
C PHE A 5 -30.58 -2.13 -3.43
N SER A 6 -30.74 -3.45 -3.56
CA SER A 6 -31.50 -4.08 -4.65
C SER A 6 -33.02 -4.00 -4.49
N ALA A 7 -33.52 -3.95 -3.25
CA ALA A 7 -34.94 -3.80 -2.98
C ALA A 7 -35.39 -2.34 -3.22
N PRO A 8 -36.55 -2.11 -3.86
CA PRO A 8 -37.02 -0.76 -4.16
C PRO A 8 -37.43 0.03 -2.90
N GLU A 9 -37.89 -0.66 -1.86
CA GLU A 9 -38.51 -0.03 -0.68
C GLU A 9 -37.57 0.08 0.53
N TYR A 10 -36.40 -0.57 0.50
CA TYR A 10 -35.50 -0.60 1.64
C TYR A 10 -34.05 -0.83 1.24
N HIS A 11 -33.14 -0.58 2.18
CA HIS A 11 -31.73 -0.90 2.08
C HIS A 11 -31.34 -1.81 3.24
N GLU A 12 -30.65 -2.90 2.95
CA GLU A 12 -30.25 -3.89 3.95
C GLU A 12 -28.74 -3.80 4.23
N LEU A 13 -28.36 -3.61 5.49
CA LEU A 13 -26.97 -3.58 5.94
C LEU A 13 -26.66 -4.81 6.78
N ALA A 14 -25.96 -5.79 6.21
CA ALA A 14 -25.52 -6.98 6.94
C ALA A 14 -24.10 -6.78 7.52
N LEU A 15 -23.99 -6.86 8.85
CA LEU A 15 -22.73 -6.71 9.59
C LEU A 15 -22.38 -8.00 10.33
N TRP A 16 -21.11 -8.42 10.27
CA TRP A 16 -20.61 -9.61 10.96
C TRP A 16 -19.87 -9.21 12.23
N GLU A 17 -20.57 -8.51 13.10
CA GLU A 17 -20.07 -8.01 14.39
C GLU A 17 -21.24 -7.89 15.37
N GLY A 18 -21.01 -8.10 16.67
CA GLY A 18 -22.08 -8.09 17.68
C GLY A 18 -22.57 -6.69 18.10
N LYS A 19 -21.96 -5.62 17.59
CA LYS A 19 -22.30 -4.22 17.87
C LYS A 19 -22.10 -3.40 16.60
N THR A 20 -22.94 -2.39 16.40
CA THR A 20 -22.81 -1.42 15.30
C THR A 20 -23.19 -0.02 15.77
N THR A 21 -22.59 0.99 15.15
CA THR A 21 -22.94 2.40 15.34
C THR A 21 -23.23 2.99 13.97
N LEU A 22 -24.43 3.53 13.78
CA LEU A 22 -24.84 4.22 12.55
C LEU A 22 -24.97 5.72 12.85
N ARG A 23 -24.50 6.55 11.92
CA ARG A 23 -24.65 8.02 11.98
C ARG A 23 -25.30 8.48 10.69
N PHE A 24 -26.30 9.35 10.82
CA PHE A 24 -27.03 9.94 9.71
C PHE A 24 -27.01 11.45 9.85
N GLU A 25 -26.82 12.15 8.74
CA GLU A 25 -26.97 13.60 8.63
C GLU A 25 -27.64 13.94 7.31
N CYS A 26 -28.40 15.02 7.31
CA CYS A 26 -29.07 15.56 6.13
C CYS A 26 -28.57 16.98 5.85
N ALA A 27 -28.70 17.41 4.60
CA ALA A 27 -28.47 18.79 4.19
C ALA A 27 -29.35 19.11 2.98
N ASP A 28 -29.54 20.40 2.72
CA ASP A 28 -30.41 20.89 1.63
C ASP A 28 -29.78 20.67 0.25
N THR A 29 -28.44 20.60 0.19
CA THR A 29 -27.69 20.33 -1.04
C THR A 29 -26.63 19.24 -0.84
N TYR A 30 -26.22 18.60 -1.94
CA TYR A 30 -25.10 17.65 -1.91
C TYR A 30 -23.77 18.31 -1.54
N ILE A 31 -23.57 19.60 -1.85
CA ILE A 31 -22.36 20.34 -1.47
C ILE A 31 -22.28 20.43 0.06
N ASP A 32 -23.36 20.86 0.70
CA ASP A 32 -23.43 20.96 2.16
C ASP A 32 -23.33 19.58 2.83
N LEU A 33 -23.89 18.54 2.19
CA LEU A 33 -23.79 17.16 2.70
C LEU A 33 -22.34 16.65 2.66
N LEU A 34 -21.61 16.92 1.57
CA LEU A 34 -20.18 16.58 1.47
C LEU A 34 -19.34 17.40 2.46
N GLU A 35 -19.72 18.66 2.71
CA GLU A 35 -19.06 19.49 3.72
C GLU A 35 -19.17 18.85 5.12
N LYS A 36 -20.36 18.41 5.50
CA LYS A 36 -20.62 17.70 6.77
C LYS A 36 -19.93 16.35 6.84
N LEU A 37 -20.00 15.55 5.77
CA LEU A 37 -19.36 14.23 5.71
C LEU A 37 -17.83 14.35 5.87
N THR A 38 -17.21 15.33 5.21
CA THR A 38 -15.76 15.55 5.32
C THR A 38 -15.36 16.22 6.62
N ALA A 39 -16.26 16.96 7.29
CA ALA A 39 -16.04 17.40 8.68
C ALA A 39 -15.99 16.22 9.66
N LEU A 40 -16.70 15.12 9.37
CA LEU A 40 -16.63 13.88 10.13
C LEU A 40 -15.39 13.04 9.81
N LEU A 41 -15.08 12.83 8.52
CA LEU A 41 -14.04 11.89 8.08
C LEU A 41 -12.64 12.53 7.92
N GLY A 42 -12.58 13.86 7.86
CA GLY A 42 -11.38 14.63 7.53
C GLY A 42 -11.33 15.09 6.07
N ARG A 43 -10.59 16.17 5.81
CA ARG A 43 -10.32 16.73 4.48
C ARG A 43 -8.86 16.55 4.12
N GLN A 44 -8.59 16.30 2.84
CA GLN A 44 -7.24 16.23 2.32
C GLN A 44 -6.60 17.63 2.33
N PRO A 45 -5.27 17.73 2.51
CA PRO A 45 -4.57 18.98 2.32
C PRO A 45 -4.62 19.40 0.85
N GLU A 46 -4.31 20.68 0.60
CA GLU A 46 -4.04 21.16 -0.76
C GLU A 46 -2.86 20.40 -1.37
N LEU A 47 -2.91 20.22 -2.69
CA LEU A 47 -1.81 19.59 -3.42
C LEU A 47 -0.62 20.54 -3.45
N PRO A 48 0.62 20.04 -3.35
CA PRO A 48 1.80 20.87 -3.58
C PRO A 48 1.78 21.48 -4.98
N ASP A 49 2.20 22.75 -5.10
CA ASP A 49 2.13 23.50 -6.37
C ASP A 49 2.79 22.79 -7.56
N TRP A 50 3.91 22.09 -7.34
CA TRP A 50 4.64 21.39 -8.39
C TRP A 50 3.81 20.31 -9.11
N VAL A 51 2.74 19.80 -8.49
CA VAL A 51 1.85 18.81 -9.12
C VAL A 51 1.20 19.39 -10.38
N TYR A 52 0.99 20.70 -10.44
CA TYR A 52 0.37 21.38 -11.58
C TYR A 52 1.35 21.67 -12.73
N ASP A 53 2.66 21.52 -12.52
CA ASP A 53 3.70 21.94 -13.48
C ASP A 53 3.93 20.94 -14.64
N GLY A 54 3.23 19.81 -14.66
CA GLY A 54 3.35 18.83 -15.74
C GLY A 54 2.99 17.39 -15.38
N VAL A 55 3.48 16.45 -16.19
CA VAL A 55 3.30 15.01 -15.98
C VAL A 55 4.42 14.43 -15.13
N THR A 56 4.08 13.52 -14.21
CA THR A 56 5.07 12.68 -13.52
C THR A 56 5.29 11.40 -14.32
N LEU A 57 6.52 11.15 -14.75
CA LEU A 57 6.87 9.99 -15.58
C LEU A 57 7.08 8.74 -14.73
N GLY A 58 6.27 7.70 -14.94
CA GLY A 58 6.51 6.37 -14.37
C GLY A 58 7.63 5.63 -15.10
N ILE A 59 8.80 5.51 -14.47
CA ILE A 59 10.00 4.93 -15.08
C ILE A 59 10.61 3.86 -14.15
N GLN A 60 11.18 2.81 -14.75
CA GLN A 60 11.98 1.81 -14.03
C GLN A 60 13.26 1.51 -14.82
N GLY A 61 14.28 0.98 -14.13
CA GLY A 61 15.54 0.59 -14.76
C GLY A 61 16.74 1.46 -14.42
N GLY A 62 16.65 2.29 -13.37
CA GLY A 62 17.80 2.99 -12.82
C GLY A 62 17.95 4.45 -13.24
N THR A 63 18.95 5.10 -12.65
CA THR A 63 19.18 6.56 -12.75
C THR A 63 19.36 7.04 -14.19
N GLU A 64 20.16 6.32 -14.99
CA GLU A 64 20.45 6.72 -16.37
C GLU A 64 19.22 6.59 -17.27
N VAL A 65 18.45 5.51 -17.14
CA VAL A 65 17.20 5.32 -17.89
C VAL A 65 16.18 6.41 -17.56
N CYS A 66 16.12 6.81 -16.28
CA CYS A 66 15.30 7.95 -15.86
C CYS A 66 15.73 9.25 -16.54
N GLN A 67 17.04 9.54 -16.56
CA GLN A 67 17.57 10.74 -17.21
C GLN A 67 17.27 10.76 -18.71
N GLN A 68 17.61 9.67 -19.43
CA GLN A 68 17.42 9.58 -20.88
C GLN A 68 15.96 9.81 -21.29
N LYS A 69 15.01 9.23 -20.55
CA LYS A 69 13.58 9.39 -20.81
C LYS A 69 13.08 10.78 -20.45
N LEU A 70 13.56 11.35 -19.34
CA LEU A 70 13.26 12.73 -18.96
C LEU A 70 13.71 13.70 -20.07
N ASP A 71 14.96 13.57 -20.52
CA ASP A 71 15.54 14.43 -21.56
C ASP A 71 14.79 14.30 -22.87
N THR A 72 14.46 13.07 -23.28
CA THR A 72 13.67 12.82 -24.50
C THR A 72 12.32 13.55 -24.44
N MET A 73 11.61 13.47 -23.31
CA MET A 73 10.31 14.11 -23.14
C MET A 73 10.42 15.64 -23.10
N ARG A 74 11.40 16.19 -22.37
CA ARG A 74 11.61 17.65 -22.29
C ARG A 74 12.06 18.23 -23.62
N ASN A 75 12.95 17.56 -24.34
CA ASN A 75 13.40 17.98 -25.68
C ASN A 75 12.27 17.95 -26.71
N ALA A 76 11.26 17.09 -26.51
CA ALA A 76 10.03 17.08 -27.31
C ALA A 76 8.98 18.13 -26.85
N GLY A 77 9.30 18.97 -25.87
CA GLY A 77 8.43 20.04 -25.38
C GLY A 77 7.41 19.62 -24.32
N VAL A 78 7.49 18.38 -23.80
CA VAL A 78 6.57 17.92 -22.74
C VAL A 78 6.91 18.60 -21.41
N LYS A 79 5.87 19.13 -20.75
CA LYS A 79 5.97 19.63 -19.38
C LYS A 79 6.02 18.44 -18.42
N VAL A 80 7.19 18.22 -17.82
CA VAL A 80 7.43 17.13 -16.86
C VAL A 80 7.69 17.78 -15.50
N ASN A 81 6.98 17.34 -14.46
CA ASN A 81 7.16 17.84 -13.09
C ASN A 81 7.84 16.85 -12.16
N GLY A 82 7.98 15.59 -12.59
CA GLY A 82 8.57 14.58 -11.73
C GLY A 82 8.86 13.25 -12.42
N ILE A 83 9.63 12.43 -11.73
CA ILE A 83 9.89 11.03 -12.05
C ILE A 83 9.36 10.20 -10.88
N TRP A 84 8.54 9.20 -11.19
CA TRP A 84 8.13 8.17 -10.24
C TRP A 84 8.81 6.84 -10.57
N ALA A 85 9.67 6.38 -9.66
CA ALA A 85 10.49 5.18 -9.82
C ALA A 85 10.20 4.14 -8.74
N GLN A 86 9.29 3.21 -9.02
CA GLN A 86 8.89 2.22 -8.01
C GLN A 86 9.97 1.18 -7.68
N ASP A 87 10.93 0.93 -8.59
CA ASP A 87 12.07 0.03 -8.39
C ASP A 87 13.28 0.71 -7.73
N TRP A 88 13.10 1.90 -7.12
CA TRP A 88 14.15 2.62 -6.37
C TRP A 88 14.81 1.77 -5.26
N SER A 89 14.05 0.83 -4.70
CA SER A 89 14.50 -0.13 -3.68
C SER A 89 15.11 -1.41 -4.26
N GLY A 90 15.17 -1.53 -5.58
CA GLY A 90 15.73 -2.64 -6.33
C GLY A 90 14.66 -3.56 -6.96
N ILE A 91 15.15 -4.57 -7.68
CA ILE A 91 14.35 -5.49 -8.48
C ILE A 91 14.41 -6.90 -7.87
N ARG A 92 13.27 -7.59 -7.86
CA ARG A 92 13.16 -9.03 -7.58
C ARG A 92 12.66 -9.74 -8.83
N MET A 93 13.44 -10.70 -9.32
CA MET A 93 13.03 -11.58 -10.41
C MET A 93 12.13 -12.69 -9.86
N THR A 94 10.98 -12.90 -10.49
CA THR A 94 10.07 -14.01 -10.23
C THR A 94 9.64 -14.66 -11.53
N SER A 95 9.01 -15.84 -11.49
CA SER A 95 8.42 -16.47 -12.69
C SER A 95 7.34 -15.61 -13.37
N PHE A 96 6.74 -14.67 -12.65
CA PHE A 96 5.76 -13.71 -13.16
C PHE A 96 6.41 -12.42 -13.71
N GLY A 97 7.74 -12.37 -13.80
CA GLY A 97 8.51 -11.22 -14.27
C GLY A 97 9.14 -10.38 -13.15
N LYS A 98 9.56 -9.17 -13.52
CA LYS A 98 10.21 -8.19 -12.63
C LYS A 98 9.20 -7.64 -11.62
N ARG A 99 9.55 -7.68 -10.34
CA ARG A 99 8.80 -7.10 -9.21
C ARG A 99 9.69 -6.11 -8.46
N VAL A 100 9.07 -5.21 -7.70
CA VAL A 100 9.78 -4.30 -6.78
C VAL A 100 10.31 -5.08 -5.57
N MET A 101 11.54 -4.78 -5.14
CA MET A 101 12.09 -5.29 -3.89
C MET A 101 11.46 -4.56 -2.70
N TRP A 102 10.71 -5.26 -1.86
CA TRP A 102 10.06 -4.67 -0.67
C TRP A 102 11.04 -4.52 0.50
N ASN A 103 12.05 -3.67 0.32
CA ASN A 103 13.03 -3.32 1.35
C ASN A 103 13.28 -1.82 1.18
N TRP A 104 12.50 -0.99 1.91
CA TRP A 104 12.29 0.46 1.70
C TRP A 104 13.52 1.33 1.97
N LYS A 105 14.59 1.03 1.28
CA LYS A 105 15.86 1.72 1.29
C LYS A 105 16.33 1.81 -0.15
N TRP A 106 16.89 2.96 -0.50
CA TRP A 106 17.50 3.19 -1.79
C TRP A 106 18.51 2.09 -2.11
N ASN A 107 18.38 1.51 -3.31
CA ASN A 107 19.33 0.57 -3.86
C ASN A 107 20.28 1.29 -4.82
N SER A 108 21.50 1.55 -4.36
CA SER A 108 22.55 2.24 -5.14
C SER A 108 23.07 1.45 -6.33
N ASP A 109 22.93 0.12 -6.32
CA ASP A 109 23.33 -0.72 -7.47
C ASP A 109 22.35 -0.54 -8.62
N ASN A 110 21.05 -0.44 -8.30
CA ASN A 110 20.00 -0.21 -9.30
C ASN A 110 19.91 1.27 -9.71
N TYR A 111 20.09 2.17 -8.75
CA TYR A 111 20.03 3.63 -8.93
C TYR A 111 21.32 4.30 -8.45
N PRO A 112 22.43 4.22 -9.20
CA PRO A 112 23.68 4.86 -8.80
C PRO A 112 23.52 6.38 -8.72
N GLN A 113 24.16 7.00 -7.71
CA GLN A 113 24.20 8.46 -7.49
C GLN A 113 22.84 9.16 -7.32
N LEU A 114 21.77 8.41 -7.01
CA LEU A 114 20.42 8.96 -6.92
C LEU A 114 20.28 10.11 -5.93
N ASP A 115 20.98 10.06 -4.80
CA ASP A 115 21.01 11.09 -3.76
C ASP A 115 21.48 12.45 -4.30
N SER A 116 22.52 12.46 -5.14
CA SER A 116 23.00 13.66 -5.82
C SER A 116 22.08 14.06 -6.97
N ARG A 117 21.56 13.08 -7.73
CA ARG A 117 20.72 13.33 -8.90
C ARG A 117 19.35 13.92 -8.53
N ILE A 118 18.76 13.52 -7.40
CA ILE A 118 17.52 14.11 -6.89
C ILE A 118 17.68 15.62 -6.64
N LYS A 119 18.85 16.06 -6.15
CA LYS A 119 19.12 17.50 -5.94
C LYS A 119 19.19 18.25 -7.26
N GLN A 120 19.89 17.69 -8.25
CA GLN A 120 19.99 18.25 -9.61
C GLN A 120 18.61 18.35 -10.27
N TRP A 121 17.83 17.26 -10.24
CA TRP A 121 16.45 17.27 -10.75
C TRP A 121 15.58 18.31 -10.05
N LYS A 122 15.71 18.47 -8.74
CA LYS A 122 14.97 19.49 -7.99
C LYS A 122 15.33 20.91 -8.42
N GLU A 123 16.61 21.20 -8.67
CA GLU A 123 17.07 22.49 -9.22
C GLU A 123 16.48 22.76 -10.62
N GLU A 124 16.18 21.71 -11.38
CA GLU A 124 15.54 21.79 -12.70
C GLU A 124 14.00 21.77 -12.66
N GLY A 125 13.39 21.78 -11.47
CA GLY A 125 11.93 21.74 -11.28
C GLY A 125 11.31 20.34 -11.35
N ILE A 126 12.11 19.28 -11.22
CA ILE A 126 11.68 17.89 -11.32
C ILE A 126 11.73 17.21 -9.94
N GLN A 127 10.58 16.76 -9.45
CA GLN A 127 10.50 15.97 -8.21
C GLN A 127 10.83 14.49 -8.45
N PHE A 128 11.31 13.81 -7.41
CA PHE A 128 11.49 12.36 -7.44
C PHE A 128 10.54 11.70 -6.44
N LEU A 129 9.68 10.82 -6.94
CA LEU A 129 8.72 10.04 -6.17
C LEU A 129 9.18 8.59 -6.10
N SER A 130 9.12 8.02 -4.89
CA SER A 130 9.48 6.63 -4.63
C SER A 130 8.23 5.77 -4.40
N TYR A 131 8.42 4.56 -3.90
CA TYR A 131 7.33 3.63 -3.59
C TYR A 131 7.55 2.96 -2.23
N ILE A 132 6.46 2.80 -1.47
CA ILE A 132 6.42 2.05 -0.22
C ILE A 132 5.06 1.36 -0.08
N ASN A 133 5.04 0.22 0.61
CA ASN A 133 3.82 -0.43 1.09
C ASN A 133 4.06 -0.99 2.50
N PRO A 134 3.01 -1.43 3.24
CA PRO A 134 3.15 -1.80 4.64
C PRO A 134 3.76 -3.20 4.87
N TYR A 135 4.35 -3.83 3.85
CA TYR A 135 5.05 -5.12 3.97
C TYR A 135 6.57 -4.94 3.84
N VAL A 136 7.34 -5.91 4.35
CA VAL A 136 8.80 -5.94 4.17
C VAL A 136 9.23 -7.35 3.81
N ALA A 137 10.14 -7.46 2.85
CA ALA A 137 10.72 -8.71 2.41
C ALA A 137 11.54 -9.36 3.54
N SER A 138 11.21 -10.60 3.89
CA SER A 138 11.78 -11.33 5.03
C SER A 138 13.26 -11.69 4.90
N ASP A 139 13.78 -11.69 3.67
CA ASP A 139 15.15 -12.04 3.28
C ASP A 139 16.08 -10.82 3.17
N LYS A 140 15.62 -9.62 3.56
CA LYS A 140 16.40 -8.38 3.46
C LYS A 140 16.59 -7.69 4.80
N THR A 141 17.59 -6.80 4.85
CA THR A 141 18.13 -6.20 6.07
C THR A 141 17.21 -5.21 6.78
N SER A 142 16.27 -4.57 6.06
CA SER A 142 15.31 -3.65 6.69
C SER A 142 14.23 -4.38 7.49
N ALA A 143 14.09 -5.70 7.33
CA ALA A 143 13.38 -6.50 8.31
C ALA A 143 14.25 -6.58 9.57
N PRO A 144 13.83 -6.03 10.73
CA PRO A 144 14.57 -6.22 11.97
C PRO A 144 14.91 -7.71 12.13
N ARG A 145 16.21 -8.01 12.19
CA ARG A 145 16.80 -9.36 12.28
C ARG A 145 16.28 -10.19 13.47
N ARG A 146 15.46 -9.60 14.33
CA ARG A 146 14.82 -10.23 15.49
C ARG A 146 13.32 -10.40 15.22
N ARG A 147 12.90 -11.65 14.97
CA ARG A 147 11.49 -12.11 15.02
C ARG A 147 10.78 -11.83 16.37
N ASN A 148 11.46 -11.21 17.35
CA ASN A 148 10.98 -10.90 18.70
C ASN A 148 10.55 -9.43 18.90
N THR A 149 10.57 -8.59 17.86
CA THR A 149 9.90 -7.27 17.95
C THR A 149 8.41 -7.42 17.61
N VAL A 150 7.54 -6.75 18.37
CA VAL A 150 6.06 -6.84 18.31
C VAL A 150 5.48 -6.24 17.00
N ILE A 151 6.32 -5.90 16.03
CA ILE A 151 5.98 -5.15 14.80
C ILE A 151 5.27 -6.06 13.76
N TRP A 152 5.40 -7.38 13.87
CA TRP A 152 4.83 -8.33 12.92
C TRP A 152 3.56 -9.00 13.42
N ARG A 153 2.57 -9.15 12.53
CA ARG A 153 1.40 -10.00 12.81
C ARG A 153 1.88 -11.43 13.05
N LYS A 154 1.57 -11.99 14.22
CA LYS A 154 1.91 -13.36 14.59
C LYS A 154 0.89 -14.32 14.00
N THR A 155 1.36 -15.39 13.38
CA THR A 155 0.51 -16.56 13.10
C THR A 155 0.36 -17.36 14.39
N PRO A 156 -0.86 -17.81 14.76
CA PRO A 156 -1.00 -18.82 15.80
C PRO A 156 -0.11 -20.01 15.43
N ARG A 157 0.74 -20.48 16.35
CA ARG A 157 1.32 -21.82 16.17
C ARG A 157 0.12 -22.76 16.13
N ALA A 158 -0.04 -23.48 15.02
CA ALA A 158 -1.08 -24.47 14.90
C ALA A 158 -1.06 -25.33 16.17
N VAL A 159 -2.14 -25.31 16.94
CA VAL A 159 -2.42 -26.40 17.87
C VAL A 159 -2.54 -27.61 16.96
N THR A 160 -1.54 -28.49 16.99
CA THR A 160 -1.58 -29.75 16.27
C THR A 160 -2.91 -30.41 16.59
N ILE A 161 -3.70 -30.72 15.57
CA ILE A 161 -5.02 -31.38 15.67
C ILE A 161 -4.82 -32.85 16.11
N TRP A 162 -4.26 -33.04 17.30
CA TRP A 162 -4.08 -34.34 17.95
C TRP A 162 -4.77 -34.39 19.31
N SER A 163 -5.12 -33.24 19.89
CA SER A 163 -5.77 -33.16 21.20
C SER A 163 -7.27 -33.48 21.15
N VAL A 164 -7.95 -33.23 20.01
CA VAL A 164 -9.40 -33.45 19.88
C VAL A 164 -9.73 -34.94 19.72
N TRP A 165 -8.88 -35.72 19.03
CA TRP A 165 -9.09 -37.16 18.86
C TRP A 165 -8.88 -37.98 20.16
N ARG A 166 -8.09 -37.48 21.12
CA ARG A 166 -7.85 -38.19 22.39
C ARG A 166 -9.03 -38.13 23.36
N ILE A 167 -9.88 -37.09 23.25
CA ILE A 167 -11.08 -36.94 24.09
C ILE A 167 -12.22 -37.83 23.59
N LEU A 168 -12.39 -37.97 22.27
CA LEU A 168 -13.41 -38.84 21.69
C LEU A 168 -13.10 -40.33 21.89
N TRP A 169 -11.83 -40.75 21.88
CA TRP A 169 -11.48 -42.17 22.05
C TRP A 169 -11.51 -42.67 23.51
N ARG A 170 -11.46 -41.78 24.51
CA ARG A 170 -11.63 -42.16 25.92
C ARG A 170 -13.09 -42.35 26.36
N ARG A 171 -14.06 -41.82 25.61
CA ARG A 171 -15.50 -42.01 25.88
C ARG A 171 -16.12 -43.26 25.24
N GLY A 172 -15.38 -43.97 24.38
CA GLY A 172 -15.89 -45.15 23.67
C GLY A 172 -15.47 -46.52 24.24
N ARG A 173 -14.93 -46.59 25.46
CA ARG A 173 -14.47 -47.85 26.09
C ARG A 173 -15.07 -48.14 27.47
N SER A 174 -16.12 -47.45 27.88
CA SER A 174 -16.71 -47.62 29.22
C SER A 174 -18.16 -48.09 29.24
N ASP A 175 -18.65 -48.73 28.17
CA ASP A 175 -19.96 -49.41 28.18
C ASP A 175 -19.90 -50.68 27.31
N GLN A 176 -19.29 -51.73 27.85
CA GLN A 176 -19.68 -53.13 27.60
C GLN A 176 -19.34 -53.96 28.85
N SER A 177 -20.34 -54.11 29.72
CA SER A 177 -20.53 -55.21 30.66
C SER A 177 -22.02 -55.40 30.87
#